data_AF-A0A8J8PFA5-F1
#
_entry.id   AF-A0A8J8PFA5-F1
#
_cell.length_a   1.000
_cell.length_b   1.000
_cell.length_c   1.000
_cell.angle_alpha   90.00
_cell.angle_beta   90.00
_cell.angle_gamma   90.00
#
_symmetry.space_group_name_H-M   'P 1'
#
loop_
_entity.id
_entity.type
_entity.pdbx_description
1 polymer ?
#
loop_
_entity_poly.entity_id
_entity_poly.type
_entity_poly.pdbx_seq_one_letter_code
_entity_poly.pdbx_strand_id
1 'polypeptide(L)'
;MFCPKCGNDIENGSSYCKNCGARIESTPQSAYQAGVPPQYILPLKSSGIAAILSFIIPGAGVIYAGQIGKGLLYFIIGIIVSFATIMLLPFIVVFLIFWVWQIYDAYNITEEYNQILQTTGQKPW
;
A
#
# COMPACT_ATOMS: atom_id res chain seq x y z
N MET A 1 -27.36 -36.31 -43.14
CA MET A 1 -26.88 -34.90 -43.14
C MET A 1 -27.02 -34.32 -44.54
N PHE A 2 -27.11 -33.00 -44.75
CA PHE A 2 -27.24 -32.43 -46.10
C PHE A 2 -25.88 -31.91 -46.61
N CYS A 3 -25.64 -32.03 -47.92
CA CYS A 3 -24.41 -31.58 -48.55
C CYS A 3 -24.31 -30.05 -48.52
N PRO A 4 -23.25 -29.45 -47.95
CA PRO A 4 -23.11 -28.00 -47.91
C PRO A 4 -22.90 -27.38 -49.31
N LYS A 5 -22.59 -28.20 -50.32
CA LYS A 5 -22.28 -27.76 -51.67
C LYS A 5 -23.46 -27.82 -52.65
N CYS A 6 -24.41 -28.73 -52.45
CA CYS A 6 -25.55 -28.90 -53.37
C CYS A 6 -26.91 -29.14 -52.69
N GLY A 7 -26.94 -29.25 -51.36
CA GLY A 7 -28.19 -29.41 -50.60
C GLY A 7 -28.80 -30.81 -50.62
N ASN A 8 -28.22 -31.78 -51.34
CA ASN A 8 -28.74 -33.15 -51.37
C ASN A 8 -28.44 -33.91 -50.06
N ASP A 9 -29.25 -34.91 -49.73
CA ASP A 9 -29.05 -35.77 -48.57
C ASP A 9 -27.78 -36.64 -48.72
N ILE A 10 -27.11 -36.85 -47.60
CA ILE A 10 -25.89 -37.63 -47.46
C ILE A 10 -26.07 -38.66 -46.34
N GLU A 11 -25.71 -39.91 -46.65
CA GLU A 11 -25.64 -41.04 -45.73
C GLU A 11 -24.55 -40.84 -44.66
N ASN A 12 -24.83 -41.27 -43.42
CA ASN A 12 -23.88 -41.13 -42.32
C ASN A 12 -22.61 -41.96 -42.59
N GLY A 13 -21.45 -41.30 -42.71
CA GLY A 13 -20.14 -41.92 -42.92
C GLY A 13 -19.59 -41.89 -44.35
N SER A 14 -20.30 -41.31 -45.33
CA SER A 14 -19.76 -41.19 -46.69
C SER A 14 -18.70 -40.08 -46.77
N SER A 15 -17.52 -40.39 -47.31
CA SER A 15 -16.43 -39.42 -47.52
C SER A 15 -16.69 -38.44 -48.68
N TYR A 16 -17.76 -38.65 -49.45
CA TYR A 16 -18.13 -37.82 -50.61
C TYR A 16 -19.64 -37.85 -50.87
N CYS A 17 -20.18 -36.75 -51.40
CA CYS A 17 -21.57 -36.63 -51.83
C CYS A 17 -21.77 -37.34 -53.17
N LYS A 18 -22.71 -38.30 -53.22
CA LYS A 18 -23.00 -39.10 -54.43
C LYS A 18 -23.60 -38.27 -55.59
N ASN A 19 -24.18 -37.10 -55.30
CA ASN A 19 -24.86 -36.28 -56.31
C ASN A 19 -23.92 -35.23 -56.95
N CYS A 20 -23.13 -34.50 -56.17
CA CYS A 20 -22.26 -33.43 -56.70
C CYS A 20 -20.74 -33.73 -56.64
N GLY A 21 -20.34 -34.87 -56.08
CA GLY A 21 -18.95 -35.28 -55.94
C GLY A 21 -18.14 -34.53 -54.88
N ALA A 22 -18.76 -33.65 -54.09
CA ALA A 22 -18.06 -32.92 -53.02
C ALA A 22 -17.57 -33.87 -51.92
N ARG A 23 -16.31 -33.73 -51.49
CA ARG A 23 -15.77 -34.49 -50.36
C ARG A 23 -16.40 -34.00 -49.05
N ILE A 24 -16.91 -34.92 -48.25
CA ILE A 24 -17.56 -34.63 -46.96
C ILE A 24 -16.59 -35.07 -45.88
N GLU A 25 -15.83 -34.10 -45.37
CA GLU A 25 -15.01 -34.33 -44.20
C GLU A 25 -15.95 -34.38 -43.01
N SER A 26 -16.23 -35.60 -42.52
CA SER A 26 -16.84 -35.81 -41.21
C SER A 26 -15.83 -35.47 -40.12
N THR A 27 -15.31 -34.24 -40.15
CA THR A 27 -14.64 -33.65 -39.01
C THR A 27 -15.77 -33.42 -38.01
N PRO A 28 -15.73 -34.06 -36.82
CA PRO A 28 -16.68 -33.70 -35.77
C PRO A 28 -16.58 -32.19 -35.66
N GLN A 29 -17.71 -31.54 -35.92
CA GLN A 29 -17.84 -30.11 -36.01
C GLN A 29 -17.46 -29.59 -34.63
N SER A 30 -16.17 -29.27 -34.47
CA SER A 30 -15.61 -28.68 -33.27
C SER A 30 -16.45 -27.45 -33.06
N ALA A 31 -17.29 -27.49 -32.03
CA ALA A 31 -17.96 -26.32 -31.54
C ALA A 31 -16.89 -25.24 -31.48
N TYR A 32 -17.12 -24.16 -32.22
CA TYR A 32 -16.29 -22.98 -32.17
C TYR A 32 -16.40 -22.47 -30.73
N GLN A 33 -15.54 -22.99 -29.85
CA GLN A 33 -15.34 -22.44 -28.53
C GLN A 33 -14.68 -21.11 -28.78
N ALA A 34 -15.52 -20.06 -28.81
CA ALA A 34 -15.08 -18.69 -28.72
C ALA A 34 -14.02 -18.65 -27.61
N GLY A 35 -12.80 -18.27 -27.99
CA GLY A 35 -11.59 -18.49 -27.22
C GLY A 35 -11.76 -18.04 -25.77
N VAL A 36 -11.50 -18.96 -24.85
CA VAL A 36 -11.16 -18.59 -23.49
C VAL A 36 -9.85 -17.80 -23.60
N PRO A 37 -9.82 -16.51 -23.24
CA PRO A 37 -8.58 -15.75 -23.28
C PRO A 37 -7.56 -16.43 -22.35
N PRO A 38 -6.29 -16.53 -22.74
CA PRO A 38 -5.26 -17.11 -21.89
C PRO A 38 -5.27 -16.40 -20.53
N GLN A 39 -5.49 -17.18 -19.46
CA GLN A 39 -5.51 -16.67 -18.08
C GLN A 39 -4.06 -16.44 -17.64
N TYR A 40 -3.62 -15.18 -17.64
CA TYR A 40 -2.32 -14.81 -17.07
C TYR A 40 -2.41 -14.74 -15.54
N ILE A 41 -1.72 -15.66 -14.86
CA ILE A 41 -1.50 -15.59 -13.42
C ILE A 41 -0.34 -14.63 -13.19
N LEU A 42 -0.63 -13.37 -12.87
CA LEU A 42 0.40 -12.42 -12.46
C LEU A 42 0.93 -12.82 -11.07
N PRO A 43 2.26 -12.80 -10.85
CA PRO A 43 2.83 -13.09 -9.53
C PRO A 43 2.32 -12.08 -8.50
N LEU A 44 1.77 -12.57 -7.39
CA LEU A 44 1.29 -11.72 -6.30
C LEU A 44 2.47 -11.02 -5.62
N LYS A 45 2.40 -9.69 -5.54
CA LYS A 45 3.33 -8.89 -4.73
C LYS A 45 3.03 -9.12 -3.25
N SER A 46 4.06 -9.23 -2.42
CA SER A 46 3.87 -9.46 -0.99
C SER A 46 3.61 -8.16 -0.24
N SER A 47 2.54 -8.13 0.57
CA SER A 47 2.21 -6.98 1.41
C SER A 47 3.27 -6.74 2.50
N GLY A 48 3.92 -7.80 2.99
CA GLY A 48 4.95 -7.70 4.02
C GLY A 48 6.19 -6.93 3.55
N ILE A 49 6.69 -7.24 2.35
CA ILE A 49 7.82 -6.50 1.76
C ILE A 49 7.42 -5.04 1.52
N ALA A 50 6.20 -4.78 1.05
CA ALA A 50 5.71 -3.42 0.88
C ALA A 50 5.72 -2.62 2.20
N ALA A 51 5.29 -3.23 3.31
CA ALA A 51 5.29 -2.58 4.62
C ALA A 51 6.71 -2.27 5.11
N ILE A 52 7.64 -3.24 5.02
CA ILE A 52 9.03 -3.05 5.42
C ILE A 52 9.69 -1.94 4.60
N LEU A 53 9.45 -1.91 3.27
CA LEU A 53 9.98 -0.85 2.41
C LEU A 53 9.48 0.53 2.85
N SER A 54 8.18 0.67 3.16
CA SER A 54 7.60 1.93 3.64
C SER A 54 8.14 2.36 5.01
N PHE A 55 8.52 1.41 5.87
CA PHE A 55 9.11 1.71 7.18
C PHE A 55 10.52 2.31 7.05
N ILE A 56 11.34 1.77 6.14
CA ILE A 56 12.70 2.27 5.92
C ILE A 56 12.66 3.61 5.17
N ILE A 57 11.83 3.71 4.13
CA ILE A 57 11.71 4.90 3.28
C ILE A 57 10.23 5.24 3.10
N PRO A 58 9.76 6.40 3.58
CA PRO A 58 8.38 6.84 3.38
C PRO A 58 7.99 6.76 1.90
N GLY A 59 6.90 6.04 1.60
CA GLY A 59 6.38 5.89 0.24
C GLY A 59 7.01 4.76 -0.60
N ALA A 60 8.12 4.15 -0.19
CA ALA A 60 8.78 3.11 -1.00
C ALA A 60 7.91 1.83 -1.19
N GLY A 61 7.13 1.42 -0.19
CA GLY A 61 6.20 0.30 -0.35
C GLY A 61 5.06 0.60 -1.34
N VAL A 62 4.66 1.86 -1.46
CA VAL A 62 3.62 2.31 -2.39
C VAL A 62 4.17 2.35 -3.82
N ILE A 63 5.45 2.70 -3.99
CA ILE A 63 6.18 2.54 -5.25
C ILE A 63 6.31 1.06 -5.61
N TYR A 64 6.61 0.18 -4.65
CA TYR A 64 6.66 -1.28 -4.86
C TYR A 64 5.32 -1.85 -5.37
N ALA A 65 4.19 -1.30 -4.89
CA ALA A 65 2.86 -1.63 -5.37
C ALA A 65 2.53 -1.06 -6.78
N GLY A 66 3.43 -0.30 -7.39
CA GLY A 66 3.29 0.29 -8.73
C GLY A 66 2.68 1.69 -8.76
N GLN A 67 2.34 2.28 -7.60
CA GLN A 67 1.70 3.60 -7.51
C GLN A 67 2.75 4.71 -7.27
N ILE A 68 3.57 4.99 -8.29
CA ILE A 68 4.72 5.90 -8.19
C ILE A 68 4.32 7.30 -7.70
N GLY A 69 3.26 7.89 -8.25
CA GLY A 69 2.82 9.24 -7.88
C GLY A 69 2.44 9.37 -6.40
N LYS A 70 1.69 8.39 -5.85
CA LYS A 70 1.36 8.37 -4.41
C LYS A 70 2.59 8.12 -3.55
N GLY A 71 3.48 7.23 -4.01
CA GLY A 71 4.74 6.98 -3.33
C GLY A 71 5.61 8.22 -3.18
N LEU A 72 5.76 8.99 -4.26
CA LEU A 72 6.52 10.25 -4.25
C LEU A 72 5.86 11.31 -3.37
N LEU A 73 4.52 11.40 -3.39
CA LEU A 73 3.78 12.28 -2.48
C LEU A 73 4.08 11.96 -1.01
N TYR A 74 4.02 10.68 -0.62
CA TYR A 74 4.34 10.26 0.74
C TYR A 74 5.81 10.50 1.11
N PHE A 75 6.73 10.34 0.15
CA PHE A 75 8.14 10.64 0.37
C PHE A 75 8.37 12.13 0.66
N ILE A 76 7.78 13.03 -0.13
CA ILE A 76 7.90 14.49 0.07
C ILE A 76 7.29 14.90 1.42
N ILE A 77 6.09 14.40 1.74
CA ILE A 77 5.45 14.65 3.04
C ILE A 77 6.35 14.16 4.17
N GLY A 78 6.94 12.96 4.02
CA GLY A 78 7.87 12.39 5.00
C GLY A 78 9.08 13.28 5.27
N ILE A 79 9.66 13.90 4.23
CA ILE A 79 10.78 14.85 4.37
C ILE A 79 10.36 16.11 5.11
N ILE A 80 9.19 16.68 4.78
CA ILE A 80 8.70 17.90 5.43
C ILE A 80 8.44 17.63 6.92
N VAL A 81 7.78 16.51 7.23
CA VAL A 81 7.47 16.11 8.61
C VAL A 81 8.75 15.81 9.39
N SER A 82 9.73 15.12 8.79
CA SER A 82 11.00 14.83 9.46
C SER A 82 11.78 16.11 9.77
N PHE A 83 11.85 17.05 8.82
CA PHE A 83 12.49 18.35 9.04
C PHE A 83 11.80 19.15 10.14
N ALA A 84 10.47 19.24 10.11
CA ALA A 84 9.68 19.90 11.15
C ALA A 84 9.91 19.27 12.54
N THR A 85 9.97 17.93 12.60
CA THR A 85 10.21 17.19 13.85
C THR A 85 11.61 17.48 14.40
N ILE A 86 12.64 17.43 13.55
CA ILE A 86 14.03 17.72 13.94
C ILE A 86 14.18 19.17 14.42
N MET A 87 13.50 20.12 13.77
CA MET A 87 13.51 21.53 14.17
C MET A 87 12.79 21.75 15.51
N LEU A 88 11.75 20.97 15.81
CA LEU A 88 10.95 21.11 17.03
C LEU A 88 11.58 20.39 18.25
N LEU A 89 12.33 19.30 18.02
CA LEU A 89 12.98 18.52 19.08
C LEU A 89 13.86 19.32 20.06
N PRO A 90 14.74 20.25 19.64
CA PRO A 90 15.54 21.04 20.58
C PRO A 90 14.68 21.93 21.48
N PHE A 91 13.54 22.44 21.00
CA PHE A 91 12.63 23.23 21.81
C PHE A 91 11.98 22.39 22.91
N ILE A 92 11.63 21.12 22.62
CA ILE A 92 11.13 20.18 23.64
C ILE A 92 12.20 19.95 24.71
N VAL A 93 13.47 19.74 24.31
CA VAL A 93 14.56 19.51 25.27
C VAL A 93 14.76 20.71 26.19
N VAL A 94 14.82 21.93 25.64
CA VAL A 94 14.95 23.17 26.43
C VAL A 94 13.75 23.36 27.35
N PHE A 95 12.54 23.09 26.87
CA PHE A 95 11.32 23.14 27.67
C PHE A 95 11.38 22.19 28.87
N LEU A 96 11.82 20.94 28.68
CA LEU A 96 11.93 19.97 29.77
C LEU A 96 13.00 20.36 30.80
N ILE A 97 14.14 20.90 30.34
CA ILE A 97 15.18 21.43 31.24
C ILE A 97 14.61 22.56 32.10
N PHE A 98 13.95 23.54 31.47
CA PHE A 98 13.30 24.64 32.19
C PHE A 98 12.24 24.12 33.16
N TRP A 99 11.42 23.15 32.74
CA TRP A 99 10.35 22.57 33.56
C TRP A 99 10.88 21.94 34.85
N VAL A 100 11.97 21.18 34.78
CA VAL A 100 12.63 20.62 35.97
C VAL A 100 13.27 21.72 36.82
N TRP A 101 13.95 22.68 36.17
CA TRP A 101 14.62 23.76 36.87
C TRP A 101 13.66 24.63 37.69
N GLN A 102 12.50 25.01 37.15
CA GLN A 102 11.54 25.82 37.90
C GLN A 102 10.93 25.06 39.10
N ILE A 103 10.84 23.73 39.06
CA ILE A 103 10.37 22.93 40.19
C ILE A 103 11.42 22.96 41.30
N TYR A 104 12.68 22.79 40.94
CA TYR A 104 13.80 22.93 41.87
C TYR A 104 13.86 24.33 42.49
N ASP A 105 13.71 25.37 41.67
CA ASP A 105 13.69 26.76 42.13
C ASP A 105 12.53 27.04 43.11
N ALA A 106 11.31 26.59 42.76
CA ALA A 106 10.15 26.72 43.63
C ALA A 106 10.32 26.01 44.99
N TYR A 107 10.94 24.82 44.99
CA TYR A 107 11.27 24.11 46.23
C TYR A 107 12.22 24.93 47.10
N ASN A 108 13.31 25.44 46.52
CA ASN A 108 14.31 26.21 47.26
C ASN A 108 13.74 27.51 47.84
N ILE A 109 12.96 28.25 47.05
CA ILE A 109 12.32 29.50 47.50
C ILE A 109 11.35 29.22 48.66
N THR A 110 10.58 28.15 48.56
CA THR A 110 9.63 27.77 49.62
C THR A 110 10.36 27.37 50.89
N GLU A 111 11.47 26.65 50.76
CA GLU A 111 12.31 26.27 51.90
C GLU A 111 12.93 27.49 52.59
N GLU A 112 13.47 28.45 51.82
CA GLU A 112 14.00 29.70 52.37
C GLU A 112 12.91 30.51 53.10
N TYR A 113 11.71 30.59 52.51
CA TYR A 113 10.56 31.21 53.17
C TYR A 113 10.23 30.56 54.52
N ASN A 114 10.20 29.21 54.57
CA ASN A 114 9.89 28.47 55.79
C ASN A 114 10.96 28.68 56.87
N GLN A 115 12.23 28.75 56.49
CA GLN A 115 13.32 29.02 57.43
C GLN A 115 13.21 30.41 58.05
N ILE A 116 12.87 31.43 57.27
CA ILE A 116 12.68 32.79 57.79
C ILE A 116 11.47 32.83 58.73
N LEU A 117 10.36 32.19 58.36
CA LEU A 117 9.17 32.14 59.19
C LEU A 117 9.42 31.41 60.52
N GLN A 118 10.20 30.33 60.51
CA GLN A 118 10.54 29.58 61.73
C GLN A 118 11.49 30.35 62.66
N THR A 119 12.42 31.13 62.10
CA THR A 119 13.41 31.87 62.90
C THR A 119 12.89 33.20 63.43
N THR A 120 12.11 33.93 62.63
CA THR A 120 11.63 35.28 62.99
C THR A 120 10.19 35.30 63.48
N GLY A 121 9.39 34.26 63.19
CA GLY A 121 7.93 34.27 63.42
C GLY A 121 7.18 35.26 62.51
N GLN A 122 7.85 35.90 61.55
CA GLN A 122 7.30 36.89 60.64
C GLN A 122 7.61 36.51 59.18
N LYS A 123 6.78 36.98 58.26
CA LYS A 123 6.97 36.75 56.82
C LYS A 123 8.13 37.63 56.28
N PRO A 124 8.93 37.15 55.30
CA PRO A 124 10.08 37.87 54.74
C PRO A 124 9.78 39.13 53.90
N TRP A 125 8.55 39.65 53.92
CA TRP A 125 8.15 40.90 53.26
C TRP A 125 6.98 41.58 53.98
#